data_AF-A0A2V8NGJ2-F1
#
_entry.id   AF-A0A2V8NGJ2-F1
#
_cell.length_a   1.000
_cell.length_b   1.000
_cell.length_c   1.000
_cell.angle_alpha   90.00
_cell.angle_beta   90.00
_cell.angle_gamma   90.00
#
_symmetry.space_group_name_H-M   'P 1'
#
loop_
_entity.id
_entity.type
_entity.pdbx_description
1 polymer ?
#
loop_
_entity_poly.entity_id
_entity_poly.type
_entity_poly.pdbx_seq_one_letter_code
_entity_poly.pdbx_strand_id
1 'polypeptide(L)'
;MLVPKRISLTLAAIIFISVVVVVFATTYGAGKNDPAKTDNPSNGEKIKVFRRKDQRAQPPNAGEITYLRRQRAKEEREVEDKIPKHVPIKIKLKADKEKAFKDMGNENWQRDFELEVTNTSNKPIYYLSLLIDYPDVISERGHKVGAPLDYGRTDLMDFKIPPELSDVPIPPGGSYIFKIPESDQKAWKQHKAHGNWRDPKKIEILFVQLNFGDGTGFNGLSAESYPYKRDKLSNVPCREGPSQVVAKEDTSETQGLVPSRLRDYVTT
;
A
#
# COMPACT_ATOMS: atom_id res chain seq x y z
N MET A 1 2.70 14.26 61.96
CA MET A 1 3.40 13.53 60.87
C MET A 1 3.33 14.36 59.60
N LEU A 2 4.38 14.29 58.80
CA LEU A 2 4.87 15.31 57.88
C LEU A 2 3.98 15.61 56.66
N VAL A 3 3.92 16.89 56.31
CA VAL A 3 3.45 17.44 55.04
C VAL A 3 4.60 17.42 54.02
N PRO A 4 4.38 17.04 52.74
CA PRO A 4 5.26 17.42 51.64
C PRO A 4 4.57 18.50 50.79
N LYS A 5 5.00 19.77 50.91
CA LYS A 5 6.00 20.47 50.08
C LYS A 5 5.70 20.49 48.58
N ARG A 6 5.18 21.66 48.16
CA ARG A 6 5.11 22.15 46.77
C ARG A 6 6.53 22.35 46.24
N ILE A 7 6.81 21.85 45.03
CA ILE A 7 8.02 22.21 44.28
C ILE A 7 7.62 23.17 43.16
N SER A 8 8.38 24.25 43.14
CA SER A 8 8.28 25.47 42.37
C SER A 8 8.81 25.31 40.94
N LEU A 9 8.15 26.01 40.02
CA LEU A 9 8.67 26.74 38.86
C LEU A 9 10.16 26.51 38.49
N THR A 10 10.41 26.10 37.25
CA THR A 10 11.54 26.62 36.45
C THR A 10 11.15 26.71 34.98
N LEU A 11 11.19 27.96 34.48
CA LEU A 11 11.19 28.36 33.08
C LEU A 11 12.26 27.60 32.29
N ALA A 12 11.92 27.17 31.07
CA ALA A 12 12.87 27.10 29.97
C ALA A 12 12.13 27.29 28.64
N ALA A 13 11.92 28.55 28.27
CA ALA A 13 11.59 28.93 26.91
C ALA A 13 12.86 28.80 26.06
N ILE A 14 12.91 27.82 25.17
CA ILE A 14 13.95 27.72 24.14
C ILE A 14 13.33 28.13 22.81
N ILE A 15 13.59 29.37 22.44
CA ILE A 15 13.34 29.93 21.12
C ILE A 15 14.52 29.49 20.23
N PHE A 16 14.30 28.55 19.31
CA PHE A 16 15.22 28.32 18.19
C PHE A 16 14.71 29.11 16.98
N ILE A 17 15.18 30.35 16.87
CA ILE A 17 15.18 31.10 15.61
C ILE A 17 16.46 30.69 14.88
N SER A 18 16.33 29.91 13.81
CA SER A 18 17.39 29.72 12.82
C SER A 18 16.86 30.11 11.45
N VAL A 19 16.77 31.43 11.26
CA VAL A 19 16.70 32.05 9.94
C VAL A 19 18.10 31.93 9.32
N VAL A 20 18.27 31.00 8.39
CA VAL A 20 19.43 30.99 7.49
C VAL A 20 19.03 31.77 6.25
N VAL A 21 19.33 33.07 6.23
CA VAL A 21 19.40 33.85 4.99
C VAL A 21 20.73 33.50 4.33
N VAL A 22 20.69 32.67 3.28
CA VAL A 22 21.85 32.53 2.40
C VAL A 22 21.79 33.65 1.37
N VAL A 23 22.60 34.68 1.59
CA VAL A 23 22.92 35.71 0.60
C VAL A 23 23.92 35.10 -0.39
N PHE A 24 23.46 34.72 -1.58
CA PHE A 24 24.37 34.50 -2.70
C PHE A 24 24.60 35.82 -3.42
N ALA A 25 25.82 36.33 -3.27
CA ALA A 25 26.35 37.44 -4.04
C ALA A 25 26.40 37.06 -5.54
N THR A 26 25.64 37.79 -6.36
CA THR A 26 25.77 37.78 -7.81
C THR A 26 27.02 38.56 -8.20
N THR A 27 28.14 37.86 -8.41
CA THR A 27 29.27 38.42 -9.15
C THR A 27 29.10 38.10 -10.63
N TYR A 28 28.89 39.17 -11.40
CA TYR A 28 28.94 39.18 -12.86
C TYR A 28 30.34 38.79 -13.32
N GLY A 29 30.46 37.60 -13.91
CA GLY A 29 31.62 37.18 -14.69
C GLY A 29 31.25 37.10 -16.16
N ALA A 30 31.52 38.18 -16.90
CA ALA A 30 31.57 38.14 -18.36
C ALA A 30 32.81 37.35 -18.79
N GLY A 31 32.63 36.20 -19.41
CA GLY A 31 33.75 35.36 -19.85
C GLY A 31 33.30 34.24 -20.78
N LYS A 32 33.60 34.44 -22.08
CA LYS A 32 33.80 33.47 -23.18
C LYS A 32 32.89 32.24 -23.25
N ASN A 33 32.21 32.14 -24.39
CA ASN A 33 31.48 30.97 -24.86
C ASN A 33 32.40 29.75 -25.00
N ASP A 34 32.42 28.87 -24.00
CA ASP A 34 32.84 27.48 -24.14
C ASP A 34 31.58 26.60 -24.25
N PRO A 35 31.39 25.84 -25.35
CA PRO A 35 30.30 24.90 -25.44
C PRO A 35 30.61 23.66 -24.60
N ALA A 36 29.60 23.23 -23.84
CA ALA A 36 29.52 21.93 -23.14
C ALA A 36 30.39 21.76 -21.88
N LYS A 37 30.00 22.42 -20.78
CA LYS A 37 30.29 21.93 -19.43
C LYS A 37 29.14 21.02 -18.99
N THR A 38 29.36 19.73 -19.22
CA THR A 38 28.51 18.60 -18.86
C THR A 38 28.10 18.60 -17.39
N ASP A 39 26.80 18.40 -17.17
CA ASP A 39 26.20 18.05 -15.88
C ASP A 39 26.92 16.85 -15.25
N ASN A 40 27.34 17.04 -14.00
CA ASN A 40 27.97 16.02 -13.17
C ASN A 40 26.95 14.90 -12.86
N PRO A 41 27.20 13.63 -13.24
CA PRO A 41 26.32 12.53 -12.88
C PRO A 41 26.61 12.11 -11.42
N SER A 42 25.68 12.42 -10.52
CA SER A 42 25.82 12.18 -9.08
C SER A 42 25.67 10.72 -8.63
N ASN A 43 25.86 9.73 -9.51
CA ASN A 43 25.94 8.31 -9.16
C ASN A 43 26.78 7.62 -10.24
N GLY A 44 27.90 7.00 -9.86
CA GLY A 44 28.93 6.43 -10.75
C GLY A 44 28.50 5.20 -11.56
N GLU A 45 27.39 5.31 -12.29
CA GLU A 45 26.80 4.23 -13.04
C GLU A 45 27.50 4.07 -14.40
N LYS A 46 28.09 2.89 -14.64
CA LYS A 46 28.81 2.58 -15.88
C LYS A 46 27.83 2.26 -17.00
N ILE A 47 27.67 3.18 -17.96
CA ILE A 47 26.86 2.94 -19.17
C ILE A 47 27.69 2.12 -20.17
N LYS A 48 27.25 0.89 -20.46
CA LYS A 48 27.90 0.02 -21.46
C LYS A 48 27.27 0.24 -22.84
N VAL A 49 28.02 0.89 -23.74
CA VAL A 49 27.61 1.11 -25.14
C VAL A 49 28.13 -0.04 -26.00
N PHE A 50 27.25 -0.80 -26.65
CA PHE A 50 27.67 -1.83 -27.60
C PHE A 50 27.97 -1.20 -28.96
N ARG A 51 29.23 -1.28 -29.40
CA ARG A 51 29.69 -0.76 -30.70
C ARG A 51 30.42 -1.81 -31.52
N ARG A 52 30.53 -1.54 -32.82
CA ARG A 52 31.42 -2.27 -33.74
C ARG A 52 32.87 -2.20 -33.26
N LYS A 53 33.67 -3.20 -33.62
CA LYS A 53 35.04 -3.42 -33.09
C LYS A 53 35.95 -2.21 -33.30
N ASP A 54 35.83 -1.56 -34.44
CA ASP A 54 36.55 -0.35 -34.86
C ASP A 54 36.16 0.91 -34.07
N GLN A 55 34.98 0.93 -33.44
CA GLN A 55 34.45 2.10 -32.71
C GLN A 55 34.50 1.96 -31.18
N ARG A 56 35.05 0.85 -30.66
CA ARG A 56 35.09 0.58 -29.21
C ARG A 56 35.99 1.55 -28.44
N ALA A 57 37.01 2.12 -29.08
CA ALA A 57 37.95 3.04 -28.45
C ALA A 57 37.43 4.48 -28.36
N GLN A 58 36.37 4.82 -29.10
CA GLN A 58 35.82 6.17 -29.09
C GLN A 58 35.00 6.41 -27.80
N PRO A 59 34.99 7.62 -27.22
CA PRO A 59 34.08 7.93 -26.12
C PRO A 59 32.60 7.91 -26.59
N PRO A 60 31.61 7.58 -25.73
CA PRO A 60 30.17 7.76 -25.99
C PRO A 60 29.86 9.14 -26.56
N ASN A 61 29.19 9.21 -27.71
CA ASN A 61 28.78 10.51 -28.25
C ASN A 61 27.51 11.01 -27.53
N ALA A 62 27.26 12.32 -27.57
CA ALA A 62 26.12 12.94 -26.87
C ALA A 62 24.77 12.35 -27.30
N GLY A 63 24.62 11.96 -28.57
CA GLY A 63 23.42 11.31 -29.12
C GLY A 63 23.22 9.89 -28.59
N GLU A 64 24.28 9.09 -28.45
CA GLU A 64 24.24 7.75 -27.86
C GLU A 64 23.96 7.81 -26.36
N ILE A 65 24.57 8.75 -25.64
CA ILE A 65 24.27 8.99 -24.22
C ILE A 65 22.81 9.40 -24.06
N THR A 66 22.33 10.31 -24.91
CA THR A 66 20.93 10.76 -24.88
C THR A 66 19.98 9.63 -25.27
N TYR A 67 20.33 8.82 -26.27
CA TYR A 67 19.55 7.65 -26.69
C TYR A 67 19.51 6.58 -25.60
N LEU A 68 20.63 6.29 -24.93
CA LEU A 68 20.69 5.33 -23.82
C LEU A 68 19.98 5.86 -22.58
N ARG A 69 20.05 7.17 -22.31
CA ARG A 69 19.24 7.84 -21.27
C ARG A 69 17.75 7.86 -21.62
N ARG A 70 17.39 7.91 -22.91
CA ARG A 70 16.02 7.86 -23.43
C ARG A 70 15.50 6.43 -23.57
N GLN A 71 16.36 5.43 -23.77
CA GLN A 71 16.00 4.01 -23.62
C GLN A 71 15.89 3.62 -22.15
N ARG A 72 16.67 4.27 -21.30
CA ARG A 72 16.41 4.38 -19.86
C ARG A 72 15.40 5.48 -19.53
N ALA A 73 14.65 6.02 -20.51
CA ALA A 73 13.44 6.76 -20.15
C ALA A 73 12.66 5.78 -19.29
N LYS A 74 12.57 6.19 -18.02
CA LYS A 74 12.60 5.31 -16.87
C LYS A 74 11.53 4.25 -17.07
N GLU A 75 11.87 2.98 -16.82
CA GLU A 75 10.81 2.06 -16.43
C GLU A 75 10.11 2.76 -15.27
N GLU A 76 8.85 3.14 -15.48
CA GLU A 76 8.04 3.82 -14.49
C GLU A 76 7.17 2.76 -13.83
N ARG A 77 6.91 2.91 -12.52
CA ARG A 77 5.92 2.08 -11.86
C ARG A 77 4.54 2.37 -12.43
N GLU A 78 3.87 1.33 -12.88
CA GLU A 78 2.49 1.39 -13.33
C GLU A 78 1.56 1.24 -12.13
N VAL A 79 0.54 2.10 -12.07
CA VAL A 79 -0.55 1.97 -11.08
C VAL A 79 -1.84 1.77 -11.82
N GLU A 80 -2.50 0.66 -11.53
CA GLU A 80 -3.78 0.31 -12.11
C GLU A 80 -4.88 0.41 -11.05
N ASP A 81 -5.93 1.16 -11.37
CA ASP A 81 -7.16 1.20 -10.59
C ASP A 81 -8.04 0.01 -10.98
N LYS A 82 -8.18 -0.94 -10.06
CA LYS A 82 -9.03 -2.14 -10.21
C LYS A 82 -10.32 -2.04 -9.39
N ILE A 83 -10.62 -0.87 -8.82
CA ILE A 83 -11.84 -0.65 -8.04
C ILE A 83 -13.05 -0.72 -8.99
N PRO A 84 -14.10 -1.49 -8.65
CA PRO A 84 -15.30 -1.54 -9.48
C PRO A 84 -15.93 -0.15 -9.67
N LYS A 85 -16.31 0.18 -10.91
CA LYS A 85 -16.78 1.53 -11.29
C LYS A 85 -18.05 2.01 -10.56
N HIS A 86 -18.82 1.09 -9.98
CA HIS A 86 -20.03 1.41 -9.22
C HIS A 86 -19.75 1.77 -7.76
N VAL A 87 -18.52 1.57 -7.27
CA VAL A 87 -18.12 2.02 -5.94
C VAL A 87 -18.00 3.56 -5.97
N PRO A 88 -18.66 4.28 -5.05
CA PRO A 88 -18.72 5.73 -5.10
C PRO A 88 -17.49 6.38 -4.45
N ILE A 89 -16.31 6.04 -4.97
CA ILE A 89 -15.03 6.65 -4.62
C ILE A 89 -14.23 6.94 -5.89
N LYS A 90 -13.31 7.90 -5.80
CA LYS A 90 -12.35 8.21 -6.86
C LYS A 90 -10.95 8.21 -6.27
N ILE A 91 -10.00 7.56 -6.92
CA ILE A 91 -8.62 7.51 -6.45
C ILE A 91 -7.69 8.28 -7.38
N LYS A 92 -6.65 8.88 -6.81
CA LYS A 92 -5.54 9.53 -7.53
C LYS A 92 -4.26 9.46 -6.71
N LEU A 93 -3.13 9.29 -7.37
CA LEU A 93 -1.85 9.58 -6.72
C LEU A 93 -1.74 11.09 -6.51
N LYS A 94 -1.16 11.48 -5.38
CA LYS A 94 -0.94 12.89 -5.09
C LYS A 94 0.13 13.47 -6.03
N ALA A 95 -0.20 14.58 -6.70
CA ALA A 95 0.58 15.09 -7.84
C ALA A 95 2.04 15.48 -7.50
N ASP A 96 2.29 15.97 -6.29
CA ASP A 96 3.63 16.31 -5.78
C ASP A 96 4.51 15.08 -5.53
N LYS A 97 3.90 13.91 -5.31
CA LYS A 97 4.58 12.65 -4.98
C LYS A 97 4.63 11.66 -6.13
N GLU A 98 3.69 11.75 -7.08
CA GLU A 98 3.53 10.81 -8.19
C GLU A 98 4.84 10.53 -8.94
N LYS A 99 5.60 11.58 -9.30
CA LYS A 99 6.86 11.42 -10.05
C LYS A 99 7.92 10.65 -9.27
N ALA A 100 8.05 10.91 -7.96
CA ALA A 100 9.03 10.22 -7.11
C ALA A 100 8.61 8.77 -6.87
N PHE A 101 7.31 8.53 -6.68
CA PHE A 101 6.77 7.19 -6.52
C PHE A 101 6.91 6.36 -7.81
N LYS A 102 6.68 6.94 -9.00
CA LYS A 102 6.81 6.22 -10.29
C LYS A 102 8.26 5.91 -10.68
N ASP A 103 9.24 6.59 -10.11
CA ASP A 103 10.64 6.39 -10.46
C ASP A 103 11.18 5.04 -9.95
N MET A 104 11.42 4.06 -10.83
CA MET A 104 11.97 2.75 -10.46
C MET A 104 13.32 2.82 -9.72
N GLY A 105 14.08 3.91 -9.85
CA GLY A 105 15.30 4.15 -9.09
C GLY A 105 15.09 4.64 -7.65
N ASN A 106 13.86 4.97 -7.26
CA ASN A 106 13.56 5.43 -5.90
C ASN A 106 13.52 4.25 -4.91
N GLU A 107 14.55 4.13 -4.08
CA GLU A 107 14.65 3.12 -3.01
C GLU A 107 13.63 3.33 -1.88
N ASN A 108 13.06 4.54 -1.76
CA ASN A 108 12.08 4.90 -0.73
C ASN A 108 10.67 5.09 -1.32
N TRP A 109 10.38 4.50 -2.47
CA TRP A 109 9.10 4.65 -3.18
C TRP A 109 7.86 4.43 -2.29
N GLN A 110 7.93 3.51 -1.33
CA GLN A 110 6.82 3.22 -0.41
C GLN A 110 6.46 4.41 0.49
N ARG A 111 7.45 5.23 0.88
CA ARG A 111 7.25 6.45 1.67
C ARG A 111 6.66 7.58 0.85
N ASP A 112 6.95 7.57 -0.44
CA ASP A 112 6.43 8.55 -1.39
C ASP A 112 5.08 8.12 -1.99
N PHE A 113 4.57 6.93 -1.66
CA PHE A 113 3.21 6.55 -2.01
C PHE A 113 2.21 7.35 -1.14
N GLU A 114 1.51 8.27 -1.79
CA GLU A 114 0.35 8.98 -1.22
C GLU A 114 -0.82 8.85 -2.20
N LEU A 115 -1.86 8.13 -1.79
CA LEU A 115 -3.07 7.90 -2.57
C LEU A 115 -4.21 8.77 -2.00
N GLU A 116 -4.63 9.77 -2.75
CA GLU A 116 -5.81 10.55 -2.45
C GLU A 116 -7.06 9.80 -2.89
N VAL A 117 -7.99 9.61 -1.96
CA VAL A 117 -9.30 9.00 -2.20
C VAL A 117 -10.38 10.01 -1.88
N THR A 118 -11.21 10.33 -2.88
CA THR A 118 -12.35 11.24 -2.75
C THR A 118 -13.65 10.45 -2.67
N ASN A 119 -14.48 10.76 -1.68
CA ASN A 119 -15.84 10.23 -1.55
C ASN A 119 -16.75 10.91 -2.58
N THR A 120 -17.27 10.15 -3.55
CA THR A 120 -18.19 10.65 -4.57
C THR A 120 -19.65 10.31 -4.29
N SER A 121 -19.94 9.65 -3.16
CA SER A 121 -21.29 9.34 -2.72
C SER A 121 -21.98 10.55 -2.07
N ASN A 122 -23.27 10.39 -1.78
CA ASN A 122 -24.05 11.31 -0.96
C ASN A 122 -24.08 10.92 0.54
N LYS A 123 -23.27 9.93 0.96
CA LYS A 123 -23.19 9.43 2.33
C LYS A 123 -21.78 9.64 2.92
N PRO A 124 -21.63 9.87 4.22
CA PRO A 124 -20.32 9.84 4.87
C PRO A 124 -19.73 8.42 4.81
N ILE A 125 -18.42 8.29 4.59
CA ILE A 125 -17.70 7.00 4.67
C ILE A 125 -16.99 6.93 6.02
N TYR A 126 -17.38 6.00 6.88
CA TYR A 126 -16.77 5.82 8.20
C TYR A 126 -15.64 4.80 8.20
N TYR A 127 -15.70 3.81 7.29
CA TYR A 127 -14.63 2.84 7.11
C TYR A 127 -14.39 2.59 5.63
N LEU A 128 -13.12 2.51 5.25
CA LEU A 128 -12.70 2.15 3.89
C LEU A 128 -11.42 1.31 3.99
N SER A 129 -11.44 0.15 3.36
CA SER A 129 -10.29 -0.73 3.21
C SER A 129 -10.01 -0.94 1.72
N LEU A 130 -8.80 -0.62 1.32
CA LEU A 130 -8.23 -0.93 0.01
C LEU A 130 -7.03 -1.85 0.19
N LEU A 131 -6.68 -2.60 -0.84
CA LEU A 131 -5.48 -3.44 -0.87
C LEU A 131 -4.59 -2.98 -2.02
N ILE A 132 -3.33 -2.69 -1.70
CA ILE A 132 -2.28 -2.58 -2.72
C ILE A 132 -1.79 -3.99 -3.02
N ASP A 133 -1.98 -4.50 -4.24
CA ASP A 133 -1.44 -5.77 -4.71
C ASP A 133 -0.16 -5.52 -5.54
N TYR A 134 0.86 -6.35 -5.33
CA TYR A 134 2.13 -6.34 -6.07
C TYR A 134 2.19 -7.58 -6.98
N PRO A 135 1.49 -7.59 -8.13
CA PRO A 135 1.30 -8.79 -8.93
C PRO A 135 2.60 -9.39 -9.50
N ASP A 136 3.66 -8.59 -9.64
CA ASP A 136 4.97 -9.03 -10.12
C ASP A 136 5.93 -9.45 -8.99
N VAL A 137 5.47 -9.40 -7.74
CA VAL A 137 6.24 -9.80 -6.55
C VAL A 137 5.56 -10.98 -5.89
N ILE A 138 6.25 -12.13 -5.98
CA ILE A 138 5.79 -13.38 -5.40
C ILE A 138 6.70 -13.71 -4.21
N SER A 139 6.10 -13.99 -3.06
CA SER A 139 6.83 -14.45 -1.88
C SER A 139 7.48 -15.82 -2.13
N GLU A 140 8.44 -16.21 -1.29
CA GLU A 140 9.11 -17.52 -1.39
C GLU A 140 8.14 -18.71 -1.34
N ARG A 141 6.96 -18.52 -0.73
CA ARG A 141 5.89 -19.53 -0.63
C ARG A 141 4.90 -19.49 -1.79
N GLY A 142 5.15 -18.67 -2.82
CA GLY A 142 4.25 -18.54 -3.97
C GLY A 142 3.02 -17.67 -3.73
N HIS A 143 2.91 -16.99 -2.58
CA HIS A 143 1.79 -16.09 -2.30
C HIS A 143 2.03 -14.70 -2.88
N LYS A 144 0.95 -14.07 -3.33
CA LYS A 144 0.91 -12.65 -3.67
C LYS A 144 1.29 -11.80 -2.45
N VAL A 145 1.96 -10.69 -2.70
CA VAL A 145 2.37 -9.73 -1.68
C VAL A 145 1.57 -8.45 -1.87
N GLY A 146 1.15 -7.84 -0.76
CA GLY A 146 0.41 -6.59 -0.78
C GLY A 146 0.47 -5.86 0.55
N ALA A 147 -0.17 -4.70 0.62
CA ALA A 147 -0.32 -3.92 1.85
C ALA A 147 -1.75 -3.36 1.97
N PRO A 148 -2.40 -3.51 3.13
CA PRO A 148 -3.71 -2.91 3.36
C PRO A 148 -3.61 -1.39 3.53
N LEU A 149 -4.64 -0.69 3.09
CA LEU A 149 -4.84 0.74 3.26
C LEU A 149 -6.20 0.95 3.93
N ASP A 150 -6.17 1.08 5.26
CA ASP A 150 -7.37 1.18 6.07
C ASP A 150 -7.59 2.61 6.59
N TYR A 151 -8.85 3.04 6.54
CA TYR A 151 -9.34 4.29 7.11
C TYR A 151 -10.46 3.97 8.10
N GLY A 152 -10.45 4.68 9.23
CA GLY A 152 -11.43 4.48 10.29
C GLY A 152 -11.07 3.34 11.22
N ARG A 153 -11.96 3.05 12.17
CA ARG A 153 -11.78 2.00 13.17
C ARG A 153 -12.11 0.63 12.57
N THR A 154 -11.25 -0.36 12.81
CA THR A 154 -11.39 -1.73 12.28
C THR A 154 -12.68 -2.43 12.68
N ASP A 155 -13.27 -2.10 13.84
CA ASP A 155 -14.57 -2.64 14.26
C ASP A 155 -15.68 -2.35 13.24
N LEU A 156 -15.58 -1.23 12.52
CA LEU A 156 -16.53 -0.84 11.48
C LEU A 156 -16.40 -1.67 10.19
N MET A 157 -15.51 -2.68 10.15
CA MET A 157 -15.61 -3.78 9.20
C MET A 157 -16.88 -4.60 9.41
N ASP A 158 -17.41 -4.70 10.64
CA ASP A 158 -18.75 -5.24 10.85
C ASP A 158 -19.78 -4.13 10.61
N PHE A 159 -20.58 -4.27 9.55
CA PHE A 159 -21.66 -3.34 9.22
C PHE A 159 -22.70 -3.18 10.33
N LYS A 160 -22.76 -4.10 11.30
CA LYS A 160 -23.68 -3.99 12.44
C LYS A 160 -23.20 -3.07 13.55
N ILE A 161 -21.90 -2.74 13.55
CA ILE A 161 -21.32 -1.87 14.57
C ILE A 161 -21.56 -0.42 14.16
N PRO A 162 -22.29 0.38 14.97
CA PRO A 162 -22.50 1.79 14.66
C PRO A 162 -21.22 2.59 14.92
N PRO A 163 -20.98 3.68 14.16
CA PRO A 163 -19.91 4.62 14.47
C PRO A 163 -20.07 5.25 15.85
N GLU A 164 -18.95 5.51 16.50
CA GLU A 164 -18.87 6.33 17.71
C GLU A 164 -18.80 7.82 17.36
N LEU A 165 -19.12 8.68 18.32
CA LEU A 165 -19.05 10.14 18.13
C LEU A 165 -17.63 10.64 17.80
N SER A 166 -16.60 9.89 18.18
CA SER A 166 -15.20 10.16 17.87
C SER A 166 -14.78 9.68 16.48
N ASP A 167 -15.58 8.84 15.82
CA ASP A 167 -15.28 8.37 14.47
C ASP A 167 -15.54 9.50 13.47
N VAL A 168 -14.47 10.06 12.90
CA VAL A 168 -14.57 11.13 11.88
C VAL A 168 -14.77 10.48 10.51
N PRO A 169 -15.87 10.73 9.79
CA PRO A 169 -16.05 10.16 8.45
C PRO A 169 -15.31 10.97 7.39
N ILE A 170 -15.10 10.36 6.22
CA ILE A 170 -14.85 11.10 4.97
C ILE A 170 -16.20 11.64 4.50
N PRO A 171 -16.47 12.96 4.58
CA PRO A 171 -17.77 13.50 4.21
C PRO A 171 -18.03 13.37 2.70
N PRO A 172 -19.28 13.48 2.24
CA PRO A 172 -19.60 13.59 0.81
C PRO A 172 -18.75 14.69 0.13
N GLY A 173 -18.04 14.34 -0.95
CA GLY A 173 -17.12 15.23 -1.64
C GLY A 173 -15.77 15.47 -0.94
N GLY A 174 -15.57 14.93 0.26
CA GLY A 174 -14.31 14.99 0.99
C GLY A 174 -13.26 14.03 0.45
N SER A 175 -11.99 14.30 0.76
CA SER A 175 -10.85 13.45 0.41
C SER A 175 -10.09 13.00 1.65
N TYR A 176 -9.45 11.83 1.56
CA TYR A 176 -8.47 11.33 2.51
C TYR A 176 -7.21 10.87 1.78
N ILE A 177 -6.04 11.03 2.41
CA ILE A 177 -4.74 10.62 1.84
C ILE A 177 -4.26 9.37 2.56
N PHE A 178 -4.28 8.25 1.86
CA PHE A 178 -3.68 7.00 2.31
C PHE A 178 -2.17 7.00 2.13
N LYS A 179 -1.50 6.34 3.07
CA LYS A 179 -0.08 6.01 3.04
C LYS A 179 0.08 4.54 3.36
N ILE A 180 1.11 3.90 2.82
CA ILE A 180 1.47 2.54 3.23
C ILE A 180 1.83 2.57 4.72
N PRO A 181 1.25 1.70 5.57
CA PRO A 181 1.57 1.65 6.99
C PRO A 181 3.08 1.48 7.24
N GLU A 182 3.61 2.13 8.28
CA GLU A 182 5.05 2.09 8.57
C GLU A 182 5.54 0.66 8.86
N SER A 183 4.68 -0.18 9.44
CA SER A 183 4.94 -1.61 9.64
C SER A 183 5.22 -2.33 8.32
N ASP A 184 4.40 -2.08 7.29
CA ASP A 184 4.55 -2.72 5.98
C ASP A 184 5.76 -2.18 5.23
N GLN A 185 6.07 -0.89 5.37
CA GLN A 185 7.31 -0.31 4.85
C GLN A 185 8.56 -0.96 5.48
N LYS A 186 8.54 -1.19 6.80
CA LYS A 186 9.63 -1.86 7.52
C LYS A 186 9.75 -3.32 7.11
N ALA A 187 8.64 -4.05 7.05
CA ALA A 187 8.59 -5.43 6.61
C ALA A 187 9.17 -5.58 5.19
N TRP A 188 8.78 -4.71 4.26
CA TRP A 188 9.31 -4.71 2.91
C TRP A 188 10.83 -4.51 2.86
N LYS A 189 11.35 -3.52 3.61
CA LYS A 189 12.79 -3.26 3.70
C LYS A 189 13.55 -4.47 4.27
N GLN A 190 12.99 -5.12 5.29
CA GLN A 190 13.55 -6.34 5.86
C GLN A 190 13.57 -7.48 4.83
N HIS A 191 12.49 -7.69 4.09
CA HIS A 191 12.43 -8.71 3.04
C HIS A 191 13.43 -8.44 1.91
N LYS A 192 13.60 -7.19 1.46
CA LYS A 192 14.64 -6.83 0.49
C LYS A 192 16.05 -7.05 1.00
N ALA A 193 16.30 -6.90 2.30
CA ALA A 193 17.64 -7.08 2.88
C ALA A 193 18.02 -8.56 3.01
N HIS A 194 17.06 -9.44 3.26
CA HIS A 194 17.30 -10.87 3.49
C HIS A 194 17.03 -11.75 2.27
N GLY A 195 16.28 -11.25 1.28
CA GLY A 195 15.88 -12.01 0.09
C GLY A 195 16.10 -11.24 -1.20
N ASN A 196 15.87 -11.92 -2.33
CA ASN A 196 16.03 -11.34 -3.67
C ASN A 196 14.77 -10.58 -4.15
N TRP A 197 14.04 -9.93 -3.24
CA TRP A 197 12.84 -9.19 -3.60
C TRP A 197 13.20 -7.98 -4.46
N ARG A 198 12.53 -7.87 -5.59
CA ARG A 198 12.64 -6.71 -6.50
C ARG A 198 11.54 -5.73 -6.16
N ASP A 199 11.80 -4.45 -6.40
CA ASP A 199 10.74 -3.44 -6.30
C ASP A 199 9.67 -3.72 -7.37
N PRO A 200 8.37 -3.60 -7.03
CA PRO A 200 7.29 -3.87 -7.96
C PRO A 200 7.31 -2.83 -9.07
N LYS A 201 7.20 -3.31 -10.31
CA LYS A 201 6.96 -2.50 -11.51
C LYS A 201 5.48 -2.17 -11.66
N LYS A 202 4.60 -3.06 -11.19
CA LYS A 202 3.16 -2.89 -11.29
C LYS A 202 2.53 -2.91 -9.91
N ILE A 203 1.63 -1.96 -9.67
CA ILE A 203 0.84 -1.84 -8.46
C ILE A 203 -0.63 -1.81 -8.86
N GLU A 204 -1.43 -2.67 -8.25
CA GLU A 204 -2.89 -2.68 -8.44
C GLU A 204 -3.56 -2.19 -7.15
N ILE A 205 -4.49 -1.26 -7.28
CA ILE A 205 -5.32 -0.81 -6.16
C ILE A 205 -6.65 -1.56 -6.23
N LEU A 206 -6.86 -2.45 -5.26
CA LEU A 206 -8.04 -3.29 -5.15
C LEU A 206 -8.98 -2.75 -4.08
N PHE A 207 -10.27 -2.83 -4.35
CA PHE A 207 -11.30 -2.54 -3.36
C PHE A 207 -11.47 -3.74 -2.42
N VAL A 208 -11.56 -3.52 -1.10
CA VAL A 208 -11.87 -4.58 -0.13
C VAL A 208 -13.24 -4.34 0.51
N GLN A 209 -13.43 -3.17 1.13
CA GLN A 209 -14.66 -2.88 1.86
C GLN A 209 -14.89 -1.37 2.07
N LEU A 210 -16.15 -0.95 2.14
CA LEU A 210 -16.58 0.40 2.48
C LEU A 210 -17.83 0.34 3.36
N ASN A 211 -17.84 1.06 4.48
CA ASN A 211 -18.99 1.20 5.39
C ASN A 211 -19.41 2.67 5.53
N PHE A 212 -20.71 2.94 5.32
CA PHE A 212 -21.31 4.28 5.45
C PHE A 212 -21.74 4.63 6.89
N GLY A 213 -21.62 3.70 7.84
CA GLY A 213 -21.98 3.90 9.25
C GLY A 213 -23.48 3.75 9.56
N ASP A 214 -24.32 3.56 8.54
CA ASP A 214 -25.78 3.35 8.67
C ASP A 214 -26.20 1.89 8.49
N GLY A 215 -25.23 0.96 8.57
CA GLY A 215 -25.42 -0.46 8.30
C GLY A 215 -25.44 -0.83 6.81
N THR A 216 -25.14 0.12 5.92
CA THR A 216 -25.01 -0.13 4.48
C THR A 216 -23.58 0.10 3.99
N GLY A 217 -23.24 -0.48 2.84
CA GLY A 217 -21.96 -0.23 2.17
C GLY A 217 -21.66 -1.23 1.08
N PHE A 218 -20.37 -1.52 0.87
CA PHE A 218 -19.91 -2.45 -0.16
C PHE A 218 -18.85 -3.39 0.40
N ASN A 219 -18.87 -4.66 0.00
CA ASN A 219 -17.93 -5.66 0.50
C ASN A 219 -17.38 -6.57 -0.61
N GLY A 220 -16.15 -7.04 -0.42
CA GLY A 220 -15.43 -7.94 -1.33
C GLY A 220 -14.89 -7.23 -2.56
N LEU A 221 -14.02 -7.91 -3.32
CA LEU A 221 -13.34 -7.35 -4.49
C LEU A 221 -14.31 -6.89 -5.60
N SER A 222 -15.48 -7.51 -5.70
CA SER A 222 -16.55 -7.13 -6.64
C SER A 222 -17.41 -5.96 -6.13
N ALA A 223 -17.15 -5.49 -4.91
CA ALA A 223 -17.88 -4.45 -4.22
C ALA A 223 -19.40 -4.70 -4.22
N GLU A 224 -19.82 -5.85 -3.71
CA GLU A 224 -21.24 -6.17 -3.60
C GLU A 224 -21.89 -5.29 -2.53
N SER A 225 -23.09 -4.78 -2.82
CA SER A 225 -23.81 -3.92 -1.88
C SER A 225 -24.23 -4.71 -0.64
N TYR A 226 -23.96 -4.15 0.55
CA TYR A 226 -24.43 -4.65 1.84
C TYR A 226 -25.63 -3.81 2.34
N PRO A 227 -26.68 -4.43 2.94
CA PRO A 227 -26.83 -5.87 3.14
C PRO A 227 -27.00 -6.60 1.83
N TYR A 228 -26.42 -7.79 1.72
CA TYR A 228 -26.58 -8.62 0.53
C TYR A 228 -28.06 -8.84 0.30
N LYS A 229 -28.51 -8.56 -0.93
CA LYS A 229 -29.81 -9.05 -1.37
C LYS A 229 -29.70 -10.56 -1.20
N ARG A 230 -30.43 -11.12 -0.23
CA ARG A 230 -30.73 -12.55 -0.30
C ARG A 230 -31.49 -12.67 -1.62
N ASP A 231 -30.80 -13.08 -2.68
CA ASP A 231 -31.48 -13.67 -3.82
C ASP A 231 -32.48 -14.60 -3.20
N LYS A 232 -33.77 -14.27 -3.38
CA LYS A 232 -34.89 -14.94 -2.71
C LYS A 232 -34.60 -16.41 -2.85
N LEU A 233 -34.04 -17.01 -1.79
CA LEU A 233 -33.58 -18.39 -1.76
C LEU A 233 -34.78 -19.12 -2.29
N SER A 234 -34.59 -19.69 -3.47
CA SER A 234 -35.69 -20.08 -4.33
C SER A 234 -36.69 -20.78 -3.44
N ASN A 235 -37.93 -20.29 -3.38
CA ASN A 235 -39.04 -21.02 -2.75
C ASN A 235 -39.32 -22.33 -3.52
N VAL A 236 -38.32 -22.93 -4.16
CA VAL A 236 -38.29 -24.35 -4.48
C VAL A 236 -38.48 -25.00 -3.13
N PRO A 237 -39.68 -25.56 -2.87
CA PRO A 237 -39.90 -26.34 -1.68
C PRO A 237 -38.79 -27.39 -1.68
N CYS A 238 -38.09 -27.58 -0.57
CA CYS A 238 -37.26 -28.75 -0.41
C CYS A 238 -38.14 -29.93 -0.82
N ARG A 239 -37.90 -30.46 -2.02
CA ARG A 239 -38.65 -31.60 -2.52
C ARG A 239 -38.30 -32.68 -1.51
N GLU A 240 -39.27 -33.05 -0.67
CA GLU A 240 -39.12 -34.14 0.28
C GLU A 240 -38.56 -35.31 -0.51
N GLY A 241 -37.26 -35.55 -0.32
CA GLY A 241 -36.62 -36.72 -0.91
C GLY A 241 -37.37 -37.94 -0.38
N PRO A 242 -37.61 -38.96 -1.21
CA PRO A 242 -38.36 -40.13 -0.79
C PRO A 242 -37.73 -40.70 0.48
N SER A 243 -38.55 -40.77 1.53
CA SER A 243 -38.22 -41.46 2.76
C SER A 243 -37.87 -42.92 2.48
N GLN A 244 -36.88 -43.40 3.24
CA GLN A 244 -36.54 -44.80 3.47
C GLN A 244 -35.81 -45.52 2.32
N VAL A 245 -34.47 -45.54 2.43
CA VAL A 245 -33.76 -46.80 2.23
C VAL A 245 -33.47 -47.35 3.63
N VAL A 246 -34.17 -48.42 3.96
CA VAL A 246 -33.98 -49.25 5.14
C VAL A 246 -32.51 -49.70 5.16
N ALA A 247 -31.75 -49.26 6.16
CA ALA A 247 -30.43 -49.80 6.44
C ALA A 247 -30.60 -51.20 7.03
N LYS A 248 -30.04 -52.19 6.34
CA LYS A 248 -29.84 -53.53 6.85
C LYS A 248 -28.61 -53.47 7.76
N GLU A 249 -28.81 -53.83 9.02
CA GLU A 249 -27.77 -54.10 10.02
C GLU A 249 -26.75 -55.07 9.45
N ASP A 250 -25.47 -54.67 9.44
CA ASP A 250 -24.37 -55.60 9.57
C ASP A 250 -23.34 -55.00 10.53
N THR A 251 -23.31 -55.62 11.69
CA THR A 251 -22.43 -55.42 12.83
C THR A 251 -21.00 -55.77 12.42
N SER A 252 -20.04 -54.85 12.53
CA SER A 252 -18.68 -55.27 12.86
C SER A 252 -17.94 -54.24 13.73
N GLU A 253 -17.59 -54.77 14.88
CA GLU A 253 -16.83 -54.26 15.98
C GLU A 253 -15.35 -54.19 15.60
N THR A 254 -14.69 -53.04 15.73
CA THR A 254 -13.24 -53.02 16.00
C THR A 254 -12.87 -51.76 16.79
N GLN A 255 -12.58 -52.00 18.07
CA GLN A 255 -11.97 -51.05 18.99
C GLN A 255 -10.52 -50.77 18.57
N GLY A 256 -10.15 -49.50 18.49
CA GLY A 256 -8.78 -49.05 18.27
C GLY A 256 -8.46 -47.85 19.15
N LEU A 257 -7.97 -48.14 20.36
CA LEU A 257 -7.40 -47.18 21.31
C LEU A 257 -6.24 -46.40 20.65
N VAL A 258 -6.33 -45.07 20.63
CA VAL A 258 -5.20 -44.19 20.34
C VAL A 258 -4.85 -43.40 21.60
N PRO A 259 -3.61 -43.47 22.11
CA PRO A 259 -3.23 -42.84 23.37
C PRO A 259 -2.93 -41.35 23.19
N SER A 260 -3.52 -40.56 24.09
CA SER A 260 -3.21 -39.16 24.33
C SER A 260 -1.76 -38.98 24.81
N ARG A 261 -0.91 -38.33 24.00
CA ARG A 261 0.34 -37.75 24.48
C ARG A 261 0.14 -36.26 24.71
N LEU A 262 -0.11 -35.89 25.97
CA LEU A 262 0.22 -34.56 26.48
C LEU A 262 1.75 -34.39 26.41
N ARG A 263 2.20 -33.30 25.78
CA ARG A 263 3.55 -32.76 25.98
C ARG A 263 3.41 -31.48 26.77
N ASP A 264 3.86 -31.51 28.01
CA ASP A 264 4.18 -30.33 28.80
C ASP A 264 5.44 -29.68 28.22
N TYR A 265 5.36 -28.38 27.90
CA TYR A 265 6.53 -27.54 27.68
C TYR A 265 6.71 -26.64 28.90
N VAL A 266 7.73 -26.96 29.69
CA VAL A 266 8.30 -26.11 30.73
C VAL A 266 9.17 -25.04 30.06
N THR A 267 9.00 -23.78 30.43
CA THR A 267 9.94 -22.70 30.14
C THR A 267 10.51 -22.19 31.46
N THR A 268 11.84 -22.20 31.56
CA THR A 268 12.68 -21.49 32.54
C THR A 268 12.97 -20.08 32.08
#